data_AF-A0AAJ2HGN2-F1
#
_entry.id   AF-A0AAJ2HGN2-F1
#
_cell.length_a   1.000
_cell.length_b   1.000
_cell.length_c   1.000
_cell.angle_alpha   90.00
_cell.angle_beta   90.00
_cell.angle_gamma   90.00
#
_symmetry.space_group_name_H-M   'P 1'
#
loop_
_entity.id
_entity.type
_entity.pdbx_description
1 polymer ?
#
loop_
_entity_poly.entity_id
_entity_poly.type
_entity_poly.pdbx_seq_one_letter_code
_entity_poly.pdbx_strand_id
1 'polypeptide(L)'
;MNAPVEFDVIAPVSEPRDFVMQPPQTLDRITFNTPDDGVLAGYVSVIRQHLGNGERFAWVELDNELAGQFRGVPLADIITCDDGGSVRHYAAANGHSRRLYLADYSGSVANDLRADSTSAE
;
A
#
# COMPACT_ATOMS: atom_id res chain seq x y z
N MET A 1 -8.89 17.21 45.23
CA MET A 1 -8.56 18.25 44.23
C MET A 1 -7.91 17.51 43.07
N ASN A 2 -8.66 17.20 42.02
CA ASN A 2 -8.15 16.46 40.86
C ASN A 2 -7.76 17.48 39.79
N ALA A 3 -6.46 17.61 39.53
CA ALA A 3 -5.96 18.48 38.47
C ALA A 3 -6.27 17.86 37.10
N PRO A 4 -6.66 18.65 36.09
CA PRO A 4 -6.83 18.14 34.73
C PRO A 4 -5.46 17.77 34.16
N VAL A 5 -5.32 16.53 33.69
CA VAL A 5 -4.15 16.06 32.93
C VAL A 5 -4.33 16.57 31.51
N GLU A 6 -3.55 17.59 31.12
CA GLU A 6 -3.42 17.99 29.72
C GLU A 6 -2.62 16.93 28.97
N PHE A 7 -3.27 16.30 28.00
CA PHE A 7 -2.58 15.48 27.01
C PHE A 7 -2.03 16.41 25.95
N ASP A 8 -0.74 16.73 26.04
CA ASP A 8 -0.02 17.36 24.93
C ASP A 8 -0.01 16.37 23.77
N VAL A 9 -0.94 16.59 22.83
CA VAL A 9 -0.94 15.93 21.53
C VAL A 9 0.30 16.44 20.82
N ILE A 10 1.36 15.62 20.82
CA ILE A 10 2.56 15.86 20.03
C ILE A 10 2.15 15.72 18.56
N ALA A 11 1.68 16.81 17.97
CA ALA A 11 1.62 16.92 16.52
C ALA A 11 3.07 16.76 16.02
N PRO A 12 3.37 15.84 15.09
CA PRO A 12 4.68 15.82 14.48
C PRO A 12 4.86 17.13 13.72
N VAL A 13 5.60 18.06 14.32
CA VAL A 13 6.15 19.26 13.67
C VAL A 13 7.30 18.79 12.81
N SER A 14 6.98 18.07 11.74
CA SER A 14 7.88 17.89 10.61
C SER A 14 7.54 19.00 9.63
N GLU A 15 8.52 19.80 9.23
CA GLU A 15 8.33 20.75 8.13
C GLU A 15 7.68 20.01 6.94
N PRO A 16 6.73 20.66 6.23
CA PRO A 16 6.09 20.04 5.08
C PRO A 16 7.18 19.64 4.09
N ARG A 17 7.37 18.32 3.93
CA ARG A 17 8.37 17.77 3.03
C ARG A 17 8.04 18.21 1.62
N ASP A 18 9.02 18.78 0.93
CA ASP A 18 8.87 19.07 -0.49
C ASP A 18 8.94 17.75 -1.28
N PHE A 19 7.78 17.17 -1.56
CA PHE A 19 7.66 15.93 -2.33
C PHE A 19 8.05 16.12 -3.80
N VAL A 20 8.10 17.36 -4.31
CA VAL A 20 8.62 17.64 -5.65
C VAL A 20 10.13 17.48 -5.69
N MET A 21 10.85 17.79 -4.61
CA MET A 21 12.30 17.57 -4.52
C MET A 21 12.65 16.17 -3.99
N GLN A 22 11.87 15.69 -3.03
CA GLN A 22 12.06 14.41 -2.34
C GLN A 22 10.81 13.54 -2.50
N PRO A 23 10.61 12.91 -3.67
CA PRO A 23 9.42 12.11 -3.93
C PRO A 23 9.23 10.99 -2.90
N PRO A 24 7.98 10.58 -2.62
CA PRO A 24 7.72 9.38 -1.85
C PRO A 24 8.26 8.14 -2.59
N GLN A 25 8.47 7.06 -1.86
CA GLN A 25 8.82 5.76 -2.40
C GLN A 25 7.56 4.95 -2.77
N THR A 26 7.76 3.93 -3.58
CA THR A 26 6.71 2.93 -3.81
C THR A 26 6.34 2.26 -2.48
N LEU A 27 5.05 1.93 -2.33
CA LEU A 27 4.37 1.46 -1.13
C LEU A 27 4.30 2.44 0.05
N ASP A 28 4.79 3.67 -0.08
CA ASP A 28 4.53 4.70 0.92
C ASP A 28 3.04 5.02 0.95
N ARG A 29 2.49 5.19 2.15
CA ARG A 29 1.14 5.69 2.34
C ARG A 29 1.20 7.20 2.35
N ILE A 30 0.47 7.82 1.43
CA ILE A 30 0.39 9.27 1.35
C ILE A 30 -1.02 9.77 1.62
N THR A 31 -1.13 11.02 2.05
CA THR A 31 -2.39 11.76 2.09
C THR A 31 -2.32 12.97 1.18
N PHE A 32 -3.42 13.29 0.52
CA PHE A 32 -3.53 14.41 -0.39
C PHE A 32 -4.94 14.98 -0.37
N ASN A 33 -5.07 16.26 -0.75
CA ASN A 33 -6.37 16.91 -0.86
C ASN A 33 -6.90 16.82 -2.28
N THR A 34 -8.18 16.55 -2.37
CA THR A 34 -8.95 16.54 -3.61
C THR A 34 -10.05 17.59 -3.48
N PRO A 35 -10.26 18.43 -4.50
CA PRO A 35 -11.27 19.49 -4.43
C PRO A 35 -12.69 18.95 -4.23
N ASP A 36 -12.98 17.78 -4.78
CA ASP A 36 -14.32 17.18 -4.75
C ASP A 36 -14.58 16.33 -3.49
N ASP A 37 -13.56 15.59 -3.03
CA ASP A 37 -13.71 14.52 -2.03
C ASP A 37 -13.03 14.83 -0.67
N GLY A 38 -12.33 15.95 -0.55
CA GLY A 38 -11.57 16.31 0.64
C GLY A 38 -10.25 15.54 0.77
N VAL A 39 -9.85 15.22 2.00
CA VAL A 39 -8.58 14.53 2.30
C VAL A 39 -8.73 13.04 1.98
N LEU A 40 -7.94 12.55 1.03
CA LEU A 40 -7.85 11.14 0.69
C LEU A 40 -6.50 10.56 1.11
N ALA A 41 -6.45 9.24 1.27
CA ALA A 41 -5.25 8.49 1.60
C ALA A 41 -5.13 7.24 0.71
N GLY A 42 -3.91 6.84 0.43
CA GLY A 42 -3.65 5.64 -0.35
C GLY A 42 -2.16 5.32 -0.47
N TYR A 43 -1.86 4.24 -1.17
CA TYR A 43 -0.51 3.72 -1.33
C TYR A 43 0.07 4.08 -2.70
N VAL A 44 1.29 4.61 -2.70
CA VAL A 44 2.02 4.94 -3.93
C VAL A 44 2.42 3.64 -4.62
N SER A 45 1.91 3.40 -5.82
CA SER A 45 2.35 2.28 -6.66
C SER A 45 3.57 2.65 -7.51
N VAL A 46 3.52 3.79 -8.18
CA VAL A 46 4.63 4.22 -9.04
C VAL A 46 4.62 5.73 -9.23
N ILE A 47 5.79 6.32 -9.41
CA ILE A 47 5.92 7.73 -9.79
C ILE A 47 6.24 7.82 -11.28
N ARG A 48 5.46 8.62 -12.01
CA ARG A 48 5.63 8.82 -13.45
C ARG A 48 5.72 10.29 -13.77
N GLN A 49 6.55 10.63 -14.73
CA GLN A 49 6.61 11.97 -15.30
C GLN A 49 5.58 12.10 -16.42
N HIS A 50 4.81 13.17 -16.42
CA HIS A 50 3.89 13.50 -17.49
C HIS A 50 4.68 14.05 -18.70
N LEU A 51 4.39 13.52 -19.89
CA LEU A 51 5.19 13.77 -21.10
C LEU A 51 5.03 15.20 -21.66
N GLY A 52 3.95 15.90 -21.32
CA GLY A 52 3.68 17.25 -21.83
C GLY A 52 4.40 18.37 -21.06
N ASN A 53 4.21 18.41 -19.74
CA ASN A 53 4.69 19.50 -18.87
C ASN A 53 5.90 19.12 -18.01
N GLY A 54 6.33 17.85 -18.02
CA GLY A 54 7.44 17.36 -17.22
C GLY A 54 7.13 17.23 -15.72
N GLU A 55 5.89 17.45 -15.30
CA GLU A 55 5.48 17.29 -13.91
C GLU A 55 5.45 15.81 -13.52
N ARG A 56 5.73 15.53 -12.25
CA ARG A 56 5.70 14.16 -11.72
C ARG A 56 4.41 13.92 -10.96
N PHE A 57 3.86 12.74 -11.18
CA PHE A 57 2.64 12.27 -10.54
C PHE A 57 2.93 10.95 -9.81
N ALA A 58 2.46 10.86 -8.57
CA ALA A 58 2.34 9.60 -7.87
C ALA A 58 1.05 8.91 -8.32
N TRP A 59 1.16 7.67 -8.78
CA TRP A 59 0.01 6.80 -9.03
C TRP A 59 -0.34 6.11 -7.73
N VAL A 60 -1.48 6.47 -7.16
CA VAL A 60 -1.89 6.08 -5.82
C VAL A 60 -3.09 5.16 -5.92
N GLU A 61 -3.01 4.01 -5.27
CA GLU A 61 -4.15 3.14 -5.01
C GLU A 61 -4.84 3.62 -3.74
N LEU A 62 -6.12 4.02 -3.86
CA LEU A 62 -6.87 4.63 -2.77
C LEU A 62 -7.37 3.60 -1.76
N ASP A 63 -7.31 3.95 -0.46
CA ASP A 63 -7.77 3.07 0.63
C ASP A 63 -9.28 2.78 0.57
N ASN A 64 -10.06 3.68 -0.05
CA ASN A 64 -11.53 3.66 -0.08
C ASN A 64 -12.13 3.27 -1.44
N GLU A 65 -11.31 3.00 -2.47
CA GLU A 65 -11.78 2.56 -3.79
C GLU A 65 -11.51 1.07 -4.02
N LEU A 66 -12.02 0.55 -5.15
CA LEU A 66 -11.78 -0.85 -5.55
C LEU A 66 -10.29 -1.08 -5.84
N ALA A 67 -9.79 -2.24 -5.41
CA ALA A 67 -8.41 -2.65 -5.68
C ALA A 67 -8.11 -2.60 -7.19
N GLY A 68 -6.96 -2.02 -7.55
CA GLY A 68 -6.55 -1.81 -8.94
C GLY A 68 -7.07 -0.52 -9.59
N GLN A 69 -7.82 0.31 -8.87
CA GLN A 69 -8.12 1.67 -9.29
C GLN A 69 -7.02 2.63 -8.80
N PHE A 70 -6.46 3.41 -9.72
CA PHE A 70 -5.35 4.30 -9.42
C PHE A 70 -5.69 5.74 -9.78
N ARG A 71 -5.32 6.67 -8.89
CA ARG A 71 -5.41 8.10 -9.12
C ARG A 71 -4.02 8.69 -9.31
N GLY A 72 -3.86 9.50 -10.35
CA GLY A 72 -2.65 10.30 -10.54
C GLY A 72 -2.71 11.55 -9.65
N VAL A 73 -1.81 11.63 -8.68
CA VAL A 73 -1.71 12.74 -7.73
C VAL A 73 -0.44 13.53 -8.05
N PRO A 74 -0.53 14.85 -8.34
CA PRO A 74 0.65 15.69 -8.47
C PRO A 74 1.49 15.64 -7.20
N LEU A 75 2.82 15.56 -7.31
CA LEU A 75 3.68 15.53 -6.12
C LEU A 75 3.50 16.78 -5.24
N ALA A 76 3.11 17.92 -5.82
CA ALA A 76 2.86 19.16 -5.10
C ALA A 76 1.61 19.12 -4.19
N ASP A 77 0.67 18.22 -4.46
CA ASP A 77 -0.61 18.12 -3.72
C ASP A 77 -0.54 17.14 -2.55
N ILE A 78 0.60 16.47 -2.37
CA ILE A 78 0.84 15.53 -1.29
C ILE A 78 1.07 16.30 0.02
N ILE A 79 0.35 15.91 1.05
CA ILE A 79 0.36 16.57 2.37
C ILE A 79 1.28 15.80 3.32
N THR A 80 1.11 14.48 3.40
CA THR A 80 1.92 13.62 4.28
C THR A 80 2.33 12.32 3.59
N CYS A 81 3.41 11.73 4.10
CA CYS A 81 3.94 10.44 3.70
C CYS A 81 4.36 9.68 4.97
N ASP A 82 4.07 8.38 5.04
CA ASP A 82 4.44 7.55 6.19
C ASP A 82 5.88 7.00 6.14
N ASP A 83 6.58 7.19 5.01
CA ASP A 83 7.92 6.67 4.72
C ASP A 83 8.10 5.16 5.01
N GLY A 84 6.99 4.43 5.08
CA GLY A 84 6.92 3.03 5.45
C GLY A 84 7.10 2.08 4.25
N GLY A 85 7.17 2.61 3.04
CA GLY A 85 7.23 1.88 1.79
C GLY A 85 8.43 0.95 1.73
N SER A 86 9.58 1.38 2.21
CA SER A 86 10.77 0.52 2.34
C SER A 86 10.49 -0.71 3.21
N VAL A 87 9.93 -0.52 4.41
CA VAL A 87 9.60 -1.62 5.33
C VAL A 87 8.55 -2.55 4.70
N ARG A 88 7.53 -2.00 4.05
CA ARG A 88 6.49 -2.76 3.35
C ARG A 88 7.04 -3.54 2.16
N HIS A 89 7.97 -2.97 1.41
CA HIS A 89 8.69 -3.64 0.34
C HIS A 89 9.52 -4.81 0.86
N TYR A 90 10.28 -4.61 1.94
CA TYR A 90 11.04 -5.69 2.58
C TYR A 90 10.11 -6.78 3.14
N ALA A 91 8.99 -6.41 3.76
CA ALA A 91 8.01 -7.36 4.27
C ALA A 91 7.33 -8.15 3.13
N ALA A 92 7.00 -7.51 2.00
CA ALA A 92 6.45 -8.19 0.83
C ALA A 92 7.47 -9.13 0.17
N ALA A 93 8.75 -8.75 0.14
CA ALA A 93 9.83 -9.56 -0.41
C ALA A 93 10.22 -10.75 0.50
N ASN A 94 10.25 -10.53 1.82
CA ASN A 94 10.57 -11.55 2.83
C ASN A 94 9.34 -12.30 3.34
N GLY A 95 8.15 -11.89 2.93
CA GLY A 95 6.94 -12.66 3.08
C GLY A 95 7.11 -13.95 2.30
N HIS A 96 7.67 -14.96 2.96
CA HIS A 96 7.47 -16.36 2.64
C HIS A 96 5.98 -16.68 2.81
N SER A 97 5.12 -16.06 2.00
CA SER A 97 4.06 -16.82 1.36
C SER A 97 4.80 -17.99 0.74
N ARG A 98 4.79 -19.13 1.44
CA ARG A 98 5.05 -20.46 0.88
C ARG A 98 4.53 -20.37 -0.54
N ARG A 99 5.43 -20.22 -1.53
CA ARG A 99 5.03 -19.98 -2.92
C ARG A 99 4.15 -21.17 -3.22
N LEU A 100 2.83 -20.96 -3.26
CA LEU A 100 1.88 -22.02 -3.54
C LEU A 100 2.06 -22.26 -5.03
N TYR A 101 2.94 -23.19 -5.37
CA TYR A 101 3.13 -23.59 -6.74
C TYR A 101 1.92 -24.41 -7.15
N LEU A 102 1.52 -24.35 -8.41
CA LEU A 102 0.47 -25.24 -8.94
C LEU A 102 0.75 -26.72 -8.62
N ALA A 103 2.03 -27.09 -8.52
CA ALA A 103 2.49 -28.42 -8.13
C ALA A 103 2.09 -28.82 -6.70
N ASP A 104 1.96 -27.86 -5.77
CA ASP A 104 1.56 -28.13 -4.37
C ASP A 104 0.10 -28.59 -4.28
N TYR A 105 -0.73 -28.26 -5.28
CA TYR A 105 -2.12 -28.73 -5.39
C TYR A 105 -2.25 -30.09 -6.09
N SER A 106 -1.20 -30.55 -6.78
CA SER A 106 -1.22 -31.81 -7.52
C SER A 106 -1.09 -33.05 -6.62
N GLY A 107 -0.79 -32.88 -5.33
CA GLY A 107 -0.60 -33.99 -4.39
C GLY A 107 -1.89 -34.51 -3.72
N SER A 108 -2.97 -33.72 -3.69
CA SER A 108 -4.18 -34.11 -2.94
C SER A 108 -5.08 -35.08 -3.71
N VAL A 109 -5.13 -34.98 -5.03
CA VAL A 109 -6.01 -35.83 -5.87
C VAL A 109 -5.55 -37.28 -5.97
N ALA A 110 -4.27 -37.58 -5.70
CA ALA A 110 -3.76 -38.95 -5.77
C ALA A 110 -4.08 -39.80 -4.52
N ASN A 111 -4.29 -39.17 -3.35
CA ASN A 111 -4.62 -39.89 -2.12
C ASN A 111 -6.12 -40.15 -1.98
N ASP A 112 -6.98 -39.23 -2.44
CA ASP A 112 -8.44 -39.41 -2.35
C ASP A 112 -8.96 -40.48 -3.32
N LEU A 113 -8.35 -40.62 -4.51
CA LEU A 113 -8.71 -41.69 -5.47
C LEU A 113 -8.25 -43.09 -5.02
N ARG A 114 -7.27 -43.19 -4.12
CA ARG A 114 -6.74 -44.48 -3.63
C ARG A 114 -7.51 -44.99 -2.40
N ALA A 115 -8.22 -44.12 -1.69
CA ALA A 115 -9.05 -44.49 -0.55
C ALA A 115 -10.41 -45.10 -0.95
N ASP A 116 -10.92 -44.77 -2.14
CA ASP A 116 -12.23 -45.25 -2.63
C ASP A 116 -12.17 -46.60 -3.39
N SER A 117 -10.96 -47.17 -3.55
CA SER A 117 -10.73 -48.42 -4.30
C SER A 117 -10.67 -49.68 -3.43
N THR A 118 -10.87 -49.58 -2.11
CA THR A 118 -10.69 -50.68 -1.14
C THR A 118 -11.99 -51.21 -0.49
N SER A 119 -13.15 -50.98 -1.09
CA SER A 119 -14.41 -51.65 -0.70
C SER A 119 -15.07 -52.30 -1.92
N ALA A 120 -14.56 -53.45 -2.33
CA ALA A 120 -15.29 -54.44 -3.11
C ALA A 120 -14.63 -55.80 -2.86
N GLU A 121 -14.96 -56.41 -1.72
CA GLU A 121 -14.89 -57.87 -1.53
C GLU A 121 -16.33 -58.40 -1.48
#